data_AF-A0A6A6JNT8-F1
#
_entry.id   AF-A0A6A6JNT8-F1
#
_cell.length_a   1.000
_cell.length_b   1.000
_cell.length_c   1.000
_cell.angle_alpha   90.00
_cell.angle_beta   90.00
_cell.angle_gamma   90.00
#
_symmetry.space_group_name_H-M   'P 1'
#
loop_
_entity.id
_entity.type
_entity.pdbx_description
1 polymer ?
#
loop_
_entity_poly.entity_id
_entity_poly.type
_entity_poly.pdbx_seq_one_letter_code
_entity_poly.pdbx_strand_id
1 'polypeptide(L)'
;AFRESLFDALADDEGAEYWESVYGQPVNIYPNTKPGPDGKLERMTDEEYADYVRTKMWEKSHQHIIEEREARERARRKAKDRKRQVEEDMAKEEEERENLRRRMQESLRRGEERKKAKEAEAAWARYMQKWEELKQRKDLTQDSTAARDLIPWPVVSGKRRHVSNDEIEYFFENSTAWREDPAAMLKVERVRWHPDKMQQRFGQHIDPDTMRSVTAVFQVVDRLWSEQ
;
A
#
# COMPACT_ATOMS: atom_id res chain seq x y z
N ALA A 1 -46.96 67.18 11.25
CA ALA A 1 -48.06 68.18 11.18
C ALA A 1 -48.33 68.66 9.75
N PHE A 2 -47.67 69.72 9.23
CA PHE A 2 -48.02 70.27 7.90
C PHE A 2 -47.84 69.29 6.73
N ARG A 3 -46.69 68.59 6.67
CA ARG A 3 -46.44 67.58 5.64
C ARG A 3 -47.41 66.40 5.71
N GLU A 4 -47.74 65.93 6.91
CA GLU A 4 -48.71 64.84 7.12
C GLU A 4 -50.12 65.26 6.70
N SER A 5 -50.56 66.47 7.07
CA SER A 5 -51.86 67.02 6.65
C SER A 5 -51.98 67.20 5.13
N LEU A 6 -50.88 67.44 4.43
CA LEU A 6 -50.83 67.54 2.97
C LEU A 6 -50.90 66.16 2.29
N PHE A 7 -50.28 65.13 2.88
CA PHE A 7 -50.38 63.76 2.37
C PHE A 7 -51.74 63.12 2.65
N ASP A 8 -52.37 63.46 3.77
CA ASP A 8 -53.70 62.99 4.15
C ASP A 8 -54.79 63.60 3.23
N ALA A 9 -54.66 64.89 2.89
CA ALA A 9 -55.53 65.58 1.93
C ALA A 9 -55.34 65.13 0.47
N LEU A 10 -54.28 64.40 0.16
CA LEU A 10 -54.02 63.85 -1.17
C LEU A 10 -54.69 62.47 -1.37
N ALA A 11 -55.19 61.89 -0.27
CA ALA A 11 -55.93 60.63 -0.27
C ALA A 11 -57.46 60.83 -0.30
N ASP A 12 -57.95 62.07 -0.14
CA ASP A 12 -59.37 62.43 -0.09
C ASP A 12 -59.67 63.61 -1.02
N ASP A 13 -60.62 63.42 -1.96
CA ASP A 13 -60.88 64.38 -3.05
C ASP A 13 -61.42 65.72 -2.54
N GLU A 14 -62.10 65.76 -1.38
CA GLU A 14 -62.57 67.01 -0.75
C GLU A 14 -61.43 67.83 -0.10
N GLY A 15 -60.37 67.17 0.37
CA GLY A 15 -59.20 67.83 0.95
C GLY A 15 -58.35 68.55 -0.10
N ALA A 16 -58.29 67.98 -1.32
CA ALA A 16 -57.57 68.57 -2.44
C ALA A 16 -58.18 69.92 -2.89
N GLU A 17 -59.52 70.05 -2.88
CA GLU A 17 -60.22 71.29 -3.24
C GLU A 17 -59.93 72.44 -2.24
N TYR A 18 -59.83 72.12 -0.94
CA TYR A 18 -59.49 73.12 0.09
C TYR A 18 -58.10 73.72 -0.16
N TRP A 19 -57.11 72.88 -0.46
CA TRP A 19 -55.73 73.34 -0.72
C TRP A 19 -55.54 73.95 -2.11
N GLU A 20 -56.34 73.55 -3.10
CA GLU A 20 -56.42 74.19 -4.41
C GLU A 20 -56.89 75.65 -4.29
N SER A 21 -57.82 75.95 -3.36
CA SER A 21 -58.25 77.33 -3.08
C SER A 21 -57.15 78.21 -2.45
N VAL A 22 -56.23 77.60 -1.68
CA VAL A 22 -55.18 78.32 -0.94
C VAL A 22 -53.97 78.62 -1.83
N TYR A 23 -53.63 77.73 -2.76
CA TYR A 23 -52.42 77.84 -3.60
C TYR A 23 -52.70 78.00 -5.10
N GLY A 24 -53.97 77.97 -5.53
CA GLY A 24 -54.40 78.32 -6.89
C GLY A 24 -53.95 77.34 -7.99
N GLN A 25 -53.46 76.16 -7.63
CA GLN A 25 -53.09 75.10 -8.57
C GLN A 25 -53.66 73.75 -8.13
N PRO A 26 -54.22 72.94 -9.06
CA PRO A 26 -54.78 71.63 -8.74
C PRO A 26 -53.67 70.69 -8.26
N VAL A 27 -53.80 70.17 -7.04
CA VAL A 27 -52.76 69.33 -6.39
C VAL A 27 -52.76 67.89 -6.94
N ASN A 28 -53.80 67.51 -7.68
CA ASN A 28 -53.98 66.15 -8.22
C ASN A 28 -53.60 66.00 -9.71
N ILE A 29 -52.95 67.00 -10.31
CA ILE A 29 -52.45 66.90 -11.68
C ILE A 29 -50.97 66.52 -11.62
N TYR A 30 -50.73 65.20 -11.61
CA TYR A 30 -49.40 64.68 -11.84
C TYR A 30 -49.05 64.82 -13.33
N PRO A 31 -47.94 65.48 -13.68
CA PRO A 31 -47.49 65.49 -15.06
C PRO A 31 -47.22 64.05 -15.50
N ASN A 32 -47.89 63.62 -16.57
CA ASN A 32 -47.67 62.29 -17.18
C ASN A 32 -46.30 62.20 -17.90
N THR A 33 -45.53 63.28 -17.89
CA THR A 33 -44.17 63.32 -18.45
C THR A 33 -43.16 63.02 -17.34
N LYS A 34 -42.41 61.93 -17.52
CA LYS A 34 -41.37 61.48 -16.59
C LYS A 34 -40.00 61.91 -17.14
N PRO A 35 -39.44 63.06 -16.70
CA PRO A 35 -38.23 63.61 -17.30
C PRO A 35 -37.03 62.68 -17.03
N GLY A 36 -36.54 62.06 -18.10
CA GLY A 36 -35.29 61.31 -18.11
C GLY A 36 -34.17 62.14 -18.78
N PRO A 37 -32.88 61.93 -18.43
CA PRO A 37 -31.76 62.68 -19.01
C PRO A 37 -31.68 62.63 -20.55
N ASP A 38 -32.16 61.54 -21.15
CA ASP A 38 -32.14 61.28 -22.59
C ASP A 38 -33.53 61.40 -23.27
N GLY A 39 -34.61 61.69 -22.52
CA GLY A 39 -35.99 61.71 -23.04
C GLY A 39 -36.53 60.38 -23.58
N LYS A 40 -35.77 59.28 -23.50
CA LYS A 40 -36.16 57.95 -24.02
C LYS A 40 -37.28 57.29 -23.20
N LEU A 41 -37.31 57.56 -21.90
CA LEU A 41 -38.34 57.07 -20.98
C LEU A 41 -39.72 57.66 -21.27
N GLU A 42 -39.76 58.84 -21.90
CA GLU A 42 -40.99 59.56 -22.26
C GLU A 42 -41.63 59.03 -23.55
N ARG A 43 -40.90 58.22 -24.33
CA ARG A 43 -41.38 57.64 -25.60
C ARG A 43 -41.80 56.18 -25.47
N MET A 44 -41.58 55.57 -24.31
CA MET A 44 -41.95 54.19 -24.03
C MET A 44 -43.40 54.11 -23.58
N THR A 45 -44.08 53.05 -24.00
CA THR A 45 -45.40 52.70 -23.47
C THR A 45 -45.29 52.26 -22.01
N ASP A 46 -46.38 52.33 -21.25
CA ASP A 46 -46.37 52.00 -19.82
C ASP A 46 -45.91 50.55 -19.53
N GLU A 47 -46.19 49.62 -20.45
CA GLU A 47 -45.71 48.23 -20.38
C GLU A 47 -44.19 48.12 -20.55
N GLU A 48 -43.63 48.82 -21.53
CA GLU A 48 -42.18 48.88 -21.78
C GLU A 48 -41.43 49.55 -20.64
N TYR A 49 -42.03 50.57 -20.02
CA TYR A 49 -41.49 51.20 -18.81
C TYR A 49 -41.47 50.22 -17.63
N ALA A 50 -42.54 49.44 -17.43
CA ALA A 50 -42.61 48.44 -16.38
C ALA A 50 -41.57 47.31 -16.57
N ASP A 51 -41.36 46.85 -17.81
CA ASP A 51 -40.32 45.88 -18.16
C ASP A 51 -38.91 46.46 -17.92
N TYR A 52 -38.69 47.71 -18.32
CA TYR A 52 -37.41 48.41 -18.12
C TYR A 52 -37.08 48.55 -16.63
N VAL A 53 -38.04 48.98 -15.80
CA VAL A 53 -37.84 49.10 -14.34
C VAL A 53 -37.62 47.74 -13.71
N ARG A 54 -38.35 46.69 -14.10
CA ARG A 54 -38.11 45.32 -13.64
C ARG A 54 -36.70 44.85 -13.98
N THR A 55 -36.23 45.12 -15.20
CA THR A 55 -34.88 44.77 -15.65
C THR A 55 -33.83 45.56 -14.87
N LYS A 56 -34.00 46.87 -14.67
CA LYS A 56 -33.08 47.71 -13.89
C LYS A 56 -33.02 47.36 -12.41
N MET A 57 -34.15 47.03 -11.79
CA MET A 57 -34.21 46.55 -10.41
C MET A 57 -33.57 45.16 -10.29
N TRP A 58 -33.76 44.31 -11.30
CA TRP A 58 -33.12 43.01 -11.38
C TRP A 58 -31.60 43.14 -11.52
N GLU A 59 -31.11 43.96 -12.45
CA GLU A 59 -29.68 44.27 -12.63
C GLU A 59 -29.04 44.76 -11.31
N LYS A 60 -29.69 45.71 -10.63
CA LYS A 60 -29.18 46.28 -9.36
C LYS A 60 -29.19 45.28 -8.20
N SER A 61 -30.18 44.40 -8.13
CA SER A 61 -30.31 43.41 -7.06
C SER A 61 -29.50 42.14 -7.31
N HIS A 62 -29.41 41.69 -8.57
CA HIS A 62 -28.77 40.43 -8.93
C HIS A 62 -27.28 40.54 -9.13
N GLN A 63 -26.70 41.73 -9.25
CA GLN A 63 -25.25 41.90 -9.32
C GLN A 63 -24.55 41.27 -8.10
N HIS A 64 -25.05 41.54 -6.89
CA HIS A 64 -24.50 40.93 -5.67
C HIS A 64 -24.80 39.43 -5.56
N ILE A 65 -25.97 38.99 -6.03
CA ILE A 65 -26.37 37.57 -6.00
C ILE A 65 -25.53 36.74 -6.97
N ILE A 66 -25.20 37.28 -8.15
CA ILE A 66 -24.35 36.63 -9.15
C ILE A 66 -22.90 36.56 -8.64
N GLU A 67 -22.39 37.66 -8.09
CA GLU A 67 -21.04 37.71 -7.50
C GLU A 67 -20.89 36.74 -6.31
N GLU A 68 -21.88 36.68 -5.42
CA GLU A 68 -21.88 35.75 -4.29
C GLU A 68 -21.96 34.29 -4.75
N ARG A 69 -22.82 34.00 -5.75
CA ARG A 69 -22.95 32.67 -6.33
C ARG A 69 -21.66 32.22 -7.02
N GLU A 70 -21.02 33.11 -7.76
CA GLU A 70 -19.75 32.83 -8.44
C GLU A 70 -18.60 32.66 -7.43
N ALA A 71 -18.54 33.48 -6.37
CA ALA A 71 -17.58 33.33 -5.30
C ALA A 71 -17.75 31.98 -4.57
N ARG A 72 -18.98 31.59 -4.29
CA ARG A 72 -19.31 30.30 -3.67
C ARG A 72 -18.94 29.12 -4.55
N GLU A 73 -19.17 29.21 -5.86
CA GLU A 73 -18.78 28.17 -6.80
C GLU A 73 -17.25 28.04 -6.92
N ARG A 74 -16.54 29.18 -7.02
CA ARG A 74 -15.07 29.20 -7.03
C ARG A 74 -14.49 28.61 -5.74
N ALA A 75 -15.07 28.92 -4.58
CA ALA A 75 -14.65 28.34 -3.31
C ALA A 75 -14.86 26.81 -3.27
N ARG A 76 -16.00 26.32 -3.78
CA ARG A 76 -16.30 24.89 -3.85
C ARG A 76 -15.33 24.15 -4.79
N ARG A 77 -15.01 24.74 -5.96
CA ARG A 77 -14.03 24.18 -6.90
C ARG A 77 -12.64 24.08 -6.25
N LYS A 78 -12.16 25.16 -5.64
CA LYS A 78 -10.87 25.17 -4.90
C LYS A 78 -10.83 24.14 -3.78
N ALA A 79 -11.90 23.97 -3.01
CA ALA A 79 -11.97 22.97 -1.95
C ALA A 79 -11.92 21.54 -2.50
N LYS A 80 -12.60 21.27 -3.63
CA LYS A 80 -12.57 19.97 -4.30
C LYS A 80 -11.17 19.66 -4.87
N ASP A 81 -10.54 20.63 -5.50
CA ASP A 81 -9.19 20.47 -6.06
C ASP A 81 -8.16 20.22 -4.95
N ARG A 82 -8.26 20.96 -3.83
CA ARG A 82 -7.40 20.74 -2.65
C ARG A 82 -7.61 19.35 -2.05
N LYS A 83 -8.86 18.87 -1.95
CA LYS A 83 -9.13 17.51 -1.44
C LYS A 83 -8.53 16.45 -2.36
N ARG A 84 -8.67 16.64 -3.68
CA ARG A 84 -8.11 15.74 -4.68
C ARG A 84 -6.59 15.69 -4.63
N GLN A 85 -5.92 16.83 -4.47
CA GLN A 85 -4.46 16.87 -4.30
C GLN A 85 -4.01 16.10 -3.05
N VAL A 86 -4.69 16.30 -1.91
CA VAL A 86 -4.37 15.55 -0.68
C VAL A 86 -4.59 14.05 -0.85
N GLU A 87 -5.68 13.63 -1.49
CA GLU A 87 -5.92 12.21 -1.79
C GLU A 87 -4.86 11.62 -2.74
N GLU A 88 -4.46 12.37 -3.77
CA GLU A 88 -3.41 11.96 -4.71
C GLU A 88 -2.02 11.87 -4.04
N ASP A 89 -1.70 12.80 -3.14
CA ASP A 89 -0.43 12.78 -2.39
C ASP A 89 -0.40 11.65 -1.36
N MET A 90 -1.51 11.40 -0.65
CA MET A 90 -1.65 10.25 0.25
C MET A 90 -1.52 8.93 -0.49
N ALA A 91 -2.16 8.80 -1.66
CA ALA A 91 -2.08 7.59 -2.48
C ALA A 91 -0.65 7.33 -2.97
N LYS A 92 0.07 8.38 -3.39
CA LYS A 92 1.49 8.25 -3.76
C LYS A 92 2.36 7.84 -2.58
N GLU A 93 2.14 8.44 -1.40
CA GLU A 93 2.92 8.09 -0.21
C GLU A 93 2.68 6.63 0.22
N GLU A 94 1.43 6.15 0.15
CA GLU A 94 1.11 4.74 0.39
C GLU A 94 1.78 3.81 -0.63
N GLU A 95 1.76 4.16 -1.91
CA GLU A 95 2.44 3.40 -2.96
C GLU A 95 3.95 3.36 -2.74
N GLU A 96 4.58 4.48 -2.36
CA GLU A 96 6.00 4.54 -2.03
C GLU A 96 6.35 3.68 -0.81
N ARG A 97 5.51 3.71 0.23
CA ARG A 97 5.68 2.88 1.44
C ARG A 97 5.57 1.38 1.11
N GLU A 98 4.59 0.99 0.32
CA GLU A 98 4.42 -0.41 -0.10
C GLU A 98 5.57 -0.86 -1.02
N ASN A 99 6.01 -0.02 -1.95
CA ASN A 99 7.19 -0.30 -2.77
C ASN A 99 8.47 -0.44 -1.93
N LEU A 100 8.66 0.41 -0.91
CA LEU A 100 9.78 0.34 0.01
C LEU A 100 9.70 -0.94 0.86
N ARG A 101 8.52 -1.31 1.39
CA ARG A 101 8.29 -2.57 2.10
C ARG A 101 8.62 -3.77 1.24
N ARG A 102 8.17 -3.80 -0.02
CA ARG A 102 8.46 -4.89 -0.96
C ARG A 102 9.96 -5.02 -1.21
N ARG A 103 10.65 -3.91 -1.48
CA ARG A 103 12.12 -3.90 -1.66
C ARG A 103 12.86 -4.37 -0.41
N MET A 104 12.42 -3.91 0.78
CA MET A 104 12.97 -4.36 2.06
C MET A 104 12.79 -5.87 2.23
N GLN A 105 11.59 -6.41 2.00
CA GLN A 105 11.32 -7.85 2.08
C GLN A 105 12.15 -8.65 1.07
N GLU A 106 12.27 -8.18 -0.18
CA GLU A 106 13.12 -8.83 -1.19
C GLU A 106 14.59 -8.84 -0.77
N SER A 107 15.10 -7.73 -0.23
CA SER A 107 16.47 -7.67 0.28
C SER A 107 16.70 -8.57 1.49
N LEU A 108 15.72 -8.67 2.40
CA LEU A 108 15.79 -9.53 3.57
C LEU A 108 15.78 -11.00 3.14
N ARG A 109 14.90 -11.37 2.22
CA ARG A 109 14.81 -12.71 1.64
C ARG A 109 16.11 -13.11 0.95
N ARG A 110 16.65 -12.25 0.09
CA ARG A 110 17.97 -12.49 -0.55
C ARG A 110 19.10 -12.59 0.49
N GLY A 111 19.01 -11.83 1.58
CA GLY A 111 19.94 -11.88 2.69
C GLY A 111 19.89 -13.21 3.45
N GLU A 112 18.68 -13.70 3.74
CA GLU A 112 18.44 -14.98 4.38
C GLU A 112 18.87 -16.16 3.49
N GLU A 113 18.55 -16.13 2.21
CA GLU A 113 18.98 -17.14 1.23
C GLU A 113 20.52 -17.21 1.15
N ARG A 114 21.20 -16.05 1.15
CA ARG A 114 22.68 -16.00 1.19
C ARG A 114 23.25 -16.52 2.51
N LYS A 115 22.61 -16.23 3.64
CA LYS A 115 23.04 -16.75 4.94
C LYS A 115 22.87 -18.26 4.99
N LYS A 116 21.72 -18.79 4.59
CA LYS A 116 21.44 -20.22 4.50
C LYS A 116 22.39 -20.94 3.56
N ALA A 117 22.70 -20.35 2.40
CA ALA A 117 23.70 -20.89 1.47
C ALA A 117 25.09 -20.96 2.09
N LYS A 118 25.55 -19.89 2.77
CA LYS A 118 26.83 -19.89 3.47
C LYS A 118 26.87 -20.87 4.64
N GLU A 119 25.77 -21.02 5.37
CA GLU A 119 25.64 -21.98 6.47
C GLU A 119 25.68 -23.41 5.94
N ALA A 120 25.01 -23.70 4.82
CA ALA A 120 25.06 -25.00 4.16
C ALA A 120 26.47 -25.31 3.63
N GLU A 121 27.14 -24.34 3.02
CA GLU A 121 28.52 -24.49 2.55
C GLU A 121 29.49 -24.75 3.73
N ALA A 122 29.37 -23.99 4.81
CA ALA A 122 30.16 -24.21 6.02
C ALA A 122 29.85 -25.57 6.67
N ALA A 123 28.59 -26.00 6.66
CA ALA A 123 28.19 -27.31 7.15
C ALA A 123 28.75 -28.44 6.26
N TRP A 124 28.78 -28.27 4.94
CA TRP A 124 29.39 -29.20 3.99
C TRP A 124 30.90 -29.33 4.20
N ALA A 125 31.61 -28.21 4.39
CA ALA A 125 33.04 -28.22 4.69
C ALA A 125 33.34 -28.97 6.01
N ARG A 126 32.54 -28.72 7.06
CA ARG A 126 32.63 -29.45 8.34
C ARG A 126 32.35 -30.94 8.17
N TYR A 127 31.36 -31.30 7.35
CA TYR A 127 31.02 -32.68 7.04
C TYR A 127 32.20 -33.41 6.39
N MET A 128 32.79 -32.81 5.35
CA MET A 128 33.97 -33.36 4.66
C MET A 128 35.17 -33.50 5.59
N GLN A 129 35.45 -32.47 6.40
CA GLN A 129 36.54 -32.51 7.38
C GLN A 129 36.35 -33.64 8.39
N LYS A 130 35.14 -33.79 8.96
CA LYS A 130 34.85 -34.90 9.88
C LYS A 130 35.01 -36.26 9.20
N TRP A 131 34.64 -36.39 7.92
CA TRP A 131 34.86 -37.63 7.16
C TRP A 131 36.34 -37.91 6.92
N GLU A 132 37.18 -36.89 6.73
CA GLU A 132 38.62 -37.04 6.61
C GLU A 132 39.26 -37.43 7.94
N GLU A 133 38.87 -36.76 9.04
CA GLU A 133 39.31 -37.10 10.40
C GLU A 133 38.92 -38.54 10.76
N LEU A 134 37.73 -38.98 10.37
CA LEU A 134 37.26 -40.37 10.52
C LEU A 134 38.06 -41.37 9.68
N LYS A 135 38.49 -41.01 8.47
CA LYS A 135 39.34 -41.88 7.64
C LYS A 135 40.74 -42.01 8.21
N GLN A 136 41.24 -40.96 8.85
CA GLN A 136 42.58 -40.93 9.46
C GLN A 136 42.62 -41.65 10.81
N ARG A 137 41.54 -41.61 11.60
CA ARG A 137 41.41 -42.37 12.84
C ARG A 137 41.14 -43.85 12.53
N LYS A 138 42.16 -44.69 12.69
CA LYS A 138 42.04 -46.15 12.50
C LYS A 138 41.42 -46.88 13.69
N ASP A 139 41.47 -46.30 14.89
CA ASP A 139 40.91 -46.89 16.11
C ASP A 139 39.70 -46.08 16.58
N LEU A 140 38.50 -46.56 16.23
CA LEU A 140 37.23 -46.06 16.74
C LEU A 140 37.02 -46.68 18.13
N THR A 141 37.24 -45.87 19.17
CA THR A 141 37.12 -46.24 20.59
C THR A 141 35.77 -46.85 20.96
N GLN A 142 35.79 -47.78 21.93
CA GLN A 142 34.75 -48.74 22.35
C GLN A 142 33.42 -48.17 22.91
N ASP A 143 33.19 -46.85 22.87
CA ASP A 143 32.01 -46.21 23.47
C ASP A 143 30.95 -45.81 22.44
N SER A 144 29.76 -46.42 22.54
CA SER A 144 28.60 -46.19 21.67
C SER A 144 28.11 -44.73 21.64
N THR A 145 28.35 -43.96 22.71
CA THR A 145 28.00 -42.53 22.79
C THR A 145 28.98 -41.67 21.99
N ALA A 146 30.29 -41.97 22.07
CA ALA A 146 31.30 -41.31 21.26
C ALA A 146 31.10 -41.59 19.76
N ALA A 147 30.66 -42.80 19.40
CA ALA A 147 30.36 -43.16 18.02
C ALA A 147 29.22 -42.30 17.43
N ARG A 148 28.18 -41.96 18.21
CA ARG A 148 27.06 -41.12 17.77
C ARG A 148 27.48 -39.68 17.44
N ASP A 149 28.41 -39.14 18.23
CA ASP A 149 28.92 -37.77 18.06
C ASP A 149 29.99 -37.66 16.98
N LEU A 150 30.64 -38.79 16.67
CA LEU A 150 31.69 -38.87 15.68
C LEU A 150 31.15 -39.08 14.25
N ILE A 151 29.97 -39.71 14.09
CA ILE A 151 29.32 -39.85 12.77
C ILE A 151 29.00 -38.46 12.20
N PRO A 152 29.44 -38.13 10.97
CA PRO A 152 29.12 -36.86 10.34
C PRO A 152 27.72 -36.96 9.77
N TRP A 153 26.73 -36.40 10.44
CA TRP A 153 25.35 -36.40 9.93
C TRP A 153 25.20 -35.38 8.78
N PRO A 154 24.58 -35.74 7.64
CA PRO A 154 24.41 -34.85 6.49
C PRO A 154 23.25 -33.88 6.73
N VAL A 155 23.38 -33.04 7.75
CA VAL A 155 22.41 -32.01 8.14
C VAL A 155 23.15 -30.74 8.56
N VAL A 156 22.54 -29.58 8.40
CA VAL A 156 23.17 -28.28 8.73
C VAL A 156 23.60 -28.22 10.20
N SER A 157 22.85 -28.87 11.10
CA SER A 157 23.20 -28.95 12.53
C SER A 157 24.35 -29.94 12.84
N GLY A 158 24.67 -30.86 11.94
CA GLY A 158 25.63 -31.96 12.18
C GLY A 158 25.28 -32.90 13.34
N LYS A 159 24.02 -32.97 13.77
CA LYS A 159 23.54 -33.76 14.90
C LYS A 159 22.45 -34.75 14.48
N ARG A 160 22.45 -35.95 15.07
CA ARG A 160 21.45 -37.00 14.83
C ARG A 160 20.00 -36.56 15.07
N ARG A 161 19.76 -35.67 16.04
CA ARG A 161 18.40 -35.22 16.42
C ARG A 161 17.67 -34.44 15.32
N HIS A 162 18.41 -33.90 14.37
CA HIS A 162 17.91 -33.10 13.25
C HIS A 162 17.89 -33.90 11.94
N VAL A 163 18.10 -35.22 12.00
CA VAL A 163 18.09 -36.08 10.82
C VAL A 163 16.63 -36.30 10.40
N SER A 164 16.17 -35.48 9.48
CA SER A 164 14.90 -35.62 8.75
C SER A 164 15.19 -35.75 7.26
N ASN A 165 14.30 -36.40 6.50
CA ASN A 165 14.50 -36.60 5.06
C ASN A 165 14.67 -35.26 4.34
N ASP A 166 13.80 -34.29 4.63
CA ASP A 166 13.81 -32.95 4.05
C ASP A 166 15.11 -32.18 4.35
N GLU A 167 15.65 -32.29 5.57
CA GLU A 167 16.92 -31.63 5.93
C GLU A 167 18.14 -32.24 5.23
N ILE A 168 18.11 -33.56 4.97
CA ILE A 168 19.16 -34.27 4.25
C ILE A 168 19.12 -33.91 2.76
N GLU A 169 17.93 -33.90 2.15
CA GLU A 169 17.72 -33.46 0.77
C GLU A 169 18.20 -32.02 0.60
N TYR A 170 17.77 -31.11 1.49
CA TYR A 170 18.21 -29.72 1.49
C TYR A 170 19.73 -29.56 1.63
N PHE A 171 20.35 -30.37 2.49
CA PHE A 171 21.79 -30.34 2.72
C PHE A 171 22.57 -30.76 1.46
N PHE A 172 22.13 -31.82 0.78
CA PHE A 172 22.78 -32.28 -0.45
C PHE A 172 22.53 -31.31 -1.62
N GLU A 173 21.30 -30.88 -1.85
CA GLU A 173 20.95 -29.96 -2.95
C GLU A 173 21.69 -28.62 -2.87
N ASN A 174 21.92 -28.12 -1.66
CA ASN A 174 22.59 -26.84 -1.45
C ASN A 174 24.11 -26.96 -1.26
N SER A 175 24.67 -28.17 -1.38
CA SER A 175 26.11 -28.42 -1.30
C SER A 175 26.84 -27.98 -2.58
N THR A 176 28.12 -27.62 -2.46
CA THR A 176 28.95 -27.29 -3.62
C THR A 176 29.17 -28.50 -4.53
N ALA A 177 29.28 -29.70 -3.95
CA ALA A 177 29.48 -30.94 -4.69
C ALA A 177 28.27 -31.33 -5.55
N TRP A 178 27.05 -30.98 -5.13
CA TRP A 178 25.84 -31.14 -5.94
C TRP A 178 25.81 -30.20 -7.15
N ARG A 179 26.39 -28.99 -7.04
CA ARG A 179 26.46 -28.07 -8.19
C ARG A 179 27.47 -28.50 -9.25
N GLU A 180 28.49 -29.25 -8.87
CA GLU A 180 29.54 -29.71 -9.77
C GLU A 180 29.15 -31.01 -10.49
N ASP A 181 28.84 -32.07 -9.73
CA ASP A 181 28.41 -33.36 -10.27
C ASP A 181 27.53 -34.11 -9.24
N PRO A 182 26.19 -33.93 -9.30
CA PRO A 182 25.27 -34.58 -8.38
C PRO A 182 25.42 -36.10 -8.41
N ALA A 183 25.64 -36.68 -9.59
CA ALA A 183 25.68 -38.12 -9.76
C ALA A 183 26.96 -38.73 -9.17
N ALA A 184 28.14 -38.18 -9.49
CA ALA A 184 29.38 -38.70 -8.91
C ALA A 184 29.38 -38.59 -7.37
N MET A 185 28.84 -37.50 -6.82
CA MET A 185 28.73 -37.29 -5.38
C MET A 185 27.79 -38.31 -4.74
N LEU A 186 26.56 -38.46 -5.25
CA LEU A 186 25.58 -39.41 -4.72
C LEU A 186 26.07 -40.86 -4.78
N LYS A 187 26.81 -41.26 -5.83
CA LYS A 187 27.41 -42.59 -5.92
C LYS A 187 28.42 -42.84 -4.80
N VAL A 188 29.26 -41.85 -4.49
CA VAL A 188 30.25 -41.92 -3.42
C VAL A 188 29.57 -41.97 -2.05
N GLU A 189 28.57 -41.12 -1.83
CA GLU A 189 27.82 -41.08 -0.57
C GLU A 189 26.99 -42.35 -0.36
N ARG A 190 26.39 -42.93 -1.40
CA ARG A 190 25.67 -44.22 -1.33
C ARG A 190 26.55 -45.35 -0.80
N VAL A 191 27.79 -45.44 -1.29
CA VAL A 191 28.75 -46.45 -0.82
C VAL A 191 29.22 -46.16 0.61
N ARG A 192 29.36 -44.88 0.98
CA ARG A 192 29.75 -44.46 2.34
C ARG A 192 28.67 -44.76 3.38
N TRP A 193 27.41 -44.49 3.05
CA TRP A 193 26.26 -44.68 3.94
C TRP A 193 25.63 -46.07 3.90
N HIS A 194 26.19 -46.99 3.11
CA HIS A 194 25.70 -48.36 3.08
C HIS A 194 25.75 -48.99 4.48
N PRO A 195 24.66 -49.60 5.00
CA PRO A 195 24.60 -50.14 6.35
C PRO A 195 25.76 -51.09 6.68
N ASP A 196 26.16 -51.94 5.73
CA ASP A 196 27.32 -52.83 5.85
C ASP A 196 28.65 -52.09 6.03
N LYS A 197 28.88 -50.98 5.30
CA LYS A 197 30.11 -50.19 5.40
C LYS A 197 30.17 -49.39 6.70
N MET A 198 29.03 -48.86 7.13
CA MET A 198 28.92 -48.18 8.42
C MET A 198 29.10 -49.17 9.57
N GLN A 199 28.53 -50.38 9.47
CA GLN A 199 28.71 -51.46 10.45
C GLN A 199 30.14 -51.99 10.48
N GLN A 200 30.82 -52.12 9.32
CA GLN A 200 32.23 -52.50 9.24
C GLN A 200 33.15 -51.44 9.87
N ARG A 201 32.80 -50.16 9.76
CA ARG A 201 33.59 -49.02 10.28
C ARG A 201 33.39 -48.82 11.77
N PHE A 202 32.14 -48.83 12.26
CA PHE A 202 31.81 -48.51 13.66
C PHE A 202 31.55 -49.77 14.53
N GLY A 203 31.63 -50.99 13.96
CA GLY A 203 31.58 -52.26 14.68
C GLY A 203 30.22 -52.62 15.30
N GLN A 204 30.21 -53.59 16.22
CA GLN A 204 29.01 -54.00 17.00
C GLN A 204 28.51 -52.94 18.01
N HIS A 205 29.14 -51.77 18.07
CA HIS A 205 28.87 -50.74 19.08
C HIS A 205 27.89 -49.65 18.61
N ILE A 206 27.27 -49.82 17.44
CA ILE A 206 26.25 -48.89 16.98
C ILE A 206 24.93 -49.23 17.67
N ASP A 207 24.44 -48.26 18.43
CA ASP A 207 23.09 -48.31 19.00
C ASP A 207 22.03 -48.55 17.91
N PRO A 208 21.05 -49.44 18.12
CA PRO A 208 20.00 -49.75 17.13
C PRO A 208 19.26 -48.51 16.61
N ASP A 209 19.09 -47.47 17.43
CA ASP A 209 18.45 -46.25 16.96
C ASP A 209 19.35 -45.45 16.01
N THR A 210 20.68 -45.49 16.22
CA THR A 210 21.66 -44.87 15.32
C THR A 210 21.70 -45.58 13.98
N MET A 211 21.64 -46.92 13.97
CA MET A 211 21.52 -47.70 12.74
C MET A 211 20.25 -47.32 11.96
N ARG A 212 19.11 -47.14 12.64
CA ARG A 212 17.88 -46.67 11.99
C ARG A 212 18.05 -45.31 11.31
N SER A 213 18.72 -44.36 11.97
CA SER A 213 19.03 -43.06 11.37
C SER A 213 20.00 -43.17 10.18
N VAL A 214 21.01 -44.05 10.24
CA VAL A 214 21.93 -44.32 9.13
C VAL A 214 21.18 -44.92 7.93
N THR A 215 20.28 -45.87 8.17
CA THR A 215 19.44 -46.47 7.12
C THR A 215 18.49 -45.44 6.51
N ALA A 216 17.92 -44.53 7.31
CA ALA A 216 17.09 -43.45 6.80
C ALA A 216 17.88 -42.52 5.86
N VAL A 217 19.11 -42.14 6.22
CA VAL A 217 20.00 -41.37 5.35
C VAL A 217 20.29 -42.13 4.06
N PHE A 218 20.60 -43.42 4.14
CA PHE A 218 20.84 -44.26 2.96
C PHE A 218 19.62 -44.32 2.02
N GLN A 219 18.40 -44.46 2.57
CA GLN A 219 17.17 -44.48 1.78
C GLN A 219 16.93 -43.15 1.05
N VAL A 220 17.20 -42.02 1.70
CA VAL A 220 17.11 -40.70 1.06
C VAL A 220 18.13 -40.56 -0.06
N VAL A 221 19.39 -40.96 0.18
CA VAL A 221 20.45 -40.92 -0.85
C VAL A 221 20.13 -41.84 -2.03
N ASP A 222 19.62 -43.05 -1.78
CA ASP A 222 19.23 -44.01 -2.82
C ASP A 222 18.01 -43.52 -3.62
N ARG A 223 17.07 -42.82 -2.97
CA ARG A 223 15.95 -42.14 -3.64
C ARG A 223 16.43 -40.99 -4.52
N LEU A 224 17.26 -40.07 -4.00
CA LEU A 224 17.85 -38.97 -4.77
C LEU A 224 18.66 -39.46 -5.97
N TRP A 225 19.34 -40.60 -5.82
CA TRP A 225 20.03 -41.28 -6.92
C TRP A 225 19.08 -41.88 -7.95
N SER A 226 17.92 -42.40 -7.52
CA SER A 226 16.91 -42.98 -8.43
C SER A 226 16.09 -41.93 -9.18
N GLU A 227 16.02 -40.71 -8.66
CA GLU A 227 15.32 -39.57 -9.27
C GLU A 227 16.20 -38.76 -10.26
N GLN A 228 17.53 -39.02 -10.31
CA GLN A 228 18.49 -38.47 -11.28
C GLN A 228 18.60 -39.34 -12.54
#